data_AF-A0A2V5X2B6-F1
#
_entry.id   AF-A0A2V5X2B6-F1
#
_cell.length_a   1.000
_cell.length_b   1.000
_cell.length_c   1.000
_cell.angle_alpha   90.00
_cell.angle_beta   90.00
_cell.angle_gamma   90.00
#
_symmetry.space_group_name_H-M   'P 1'
#
loop_
_entity.id
_entity.type
_entity.pdbx_description
1 polymer ?
#
loop_
_entity_poly.entity_id
_entity_poly.type
_entity_poly.pdbx_seq_one_letter_code
_entity_poly.pdbx_strand_id
1 'polypeptide(L)'
;MAKQKNRRRKATATLPKNPRPPAGLDADVFIQAGHENTPDNKTGGEGPLGNEIDWTPIVADEATRILRQAGVSTIREDASLKRPERQNERFRVRIAVFLHFDDPDGGETGASVGFKGSSDEPAATAWKKLYSKFFPFPFMRDNFTPDEAGYYGFKFTVTTDAEFLIEFGDLGSLRQARWMKPRLKWMGELLAHFLSQRISKGNVPLPDFPTDVTDPHSDSEEELHDLHVVPRSLPKRLPDYAAQKLSAAAGVPWEKAAAMPQYNVYKGIMPDSFCVFQNLNGMPLSDVVSAVIYETKFAIDSDGSSDASDPDHQNKTSLRHADGSSLDARTESFGVIPLDRAEAAAEGLQKLAGVPDFGGIGLRLGDIGIAFWKNASAVFVYGDKGPPNAVGEGSIKMADLLGIDSDPRNGGFNDRDLHEMGRGVTHIVFPGSSDVPLGKIKTQRNPAQIEKLGQALFAKFCKQ
;
A
#
# COMPACT_ATOMS: atom_id res chain seq x y z
N MET A 1 -14.35 -47.50 1.59
CA MET A 1 -14.84 -46.31 0.87
C MET A 1 -14.07 -45.09 1.34
N ALA A 2 -13.15 -44.58 0.52
CA ALA A 2 -12.27 -43.47 0.86
C ALA A 2 -12.98 -42.13 0.62
N LYS A 3 -13.01 -41.25 1.63
CA LYS A 3 -13.51 -39.87 1.50
C LYS A 3 -12.45 -39.00 0.80
N GLN A 4 -12.79 -38.54 -0.39
CA GLN A 4 -12.00 -37.67 -1.24
C GLN A 4 -11.92 -36.25 -0.60
N LYS A 5 -10.72 -35.85 -0.18
CA LYS A 5 -10.44 -34.47 0.28
C LYS A 5 -10.35 -33.54 -0.94
N ASN A 6 -11.36 -32.69 -1.12
CA ASN A 6 -11.31 -31.59 -2.09
C ASN A 6 -10.35 -30.49 -1.59
N ARG A 7 -9.10 -30.53 -2.05
CA ARG A 7 -8.17 -29.40 -1.99
C ARG A 7 -8.49 -28.43 -3.13
N ARG A 8 -9.15 -27.31 -2.85
CA ARG A 8 -9.22 -26.17 -3.78
C ARG A 8 -7.86 -25.47 -3.80
N ARG A 9 -7.10 -25.64 -4.90
CA ARG A 9 -5.92 -24.81 -5.21
C ARG A 9 -6.41 -23.42 -5.63
N LYS A 10 -5.90 -22.35 -4.99
CA LYS A 10 -5.98 -20.97 -5.52
C LYS A 10 -5.21 -20.95 -6.84
N ALA A 11 -5.85 -20.49 -7.92
CA ALA A 11 -5.18 -20.30 -9.20
C ALA A 11 -4.44 -18.96 -9.16
N THR A 12 -3.12 -18.98 -9.02
CA THR A 12 -2.25 -17.91 -9.50
C THR A 12 -2.37 -17.88 -11.03
N ALA A 13 -2.56 -16.71 -11.63
CA ALA A 13 -2.54 -16.58 -13.08
C ALA A 13 -1.12 -16.91 -13.56
N THR A 14 -0.91 -18.13 -14.05
CA THR A 14 0.39 -18.57 -14.57
C THR A 14 0.74 -17.80 -15.83
N LEU A 15 1.98 -17.30 -15.93
CA LEU A 15 2.50 -16.66 -17.14
C LEU A 15 2.22 -17.52 -18.39
N PRO A 16 1.92 -16.89 -19.55
CA PRO A 16 1.78 -17.61 -20.80
C PRO A 16 3.01 -18.48 -21.08
N LYS A 17 2.80 -19.62 -21.74
CA LYS A 17 3.90 -20.48 -22.18
C LYS A 17 4.83 -19.69 -23.09
N ASN A 18 6.13 -19.87 -22.89
CA ASN A 18 7.13 -19.19 -23.70
C ASN A 18 7.08 -19.69 -25.16
N PRO A 19 6.93 -18.81 -26.17
CA PRO A 19 7.06 -19.18 -27.58
C PRO A 19 8.43 -19.80 -27.87
N ARG A 20 8.49 -20.61 -28.95
CA ARG A 20 9.74 -21.25 -29.38
C ARG A 20 10.80 -20.17 -29.69
N PRO A 21 12.02 -20.29 -29.15
CA PRO A 21 13.07 -19.33 -29.42
C PRO A 21 13.59 -19.44 -30.88
N PRO A 22 14.17 -18.36 -31.42
CA PRO A 22 14.81 -18.39 -32.73
C PRO A 22 16.08 -19.27 -32.71
N ALA A 23 16.48 -19.77 -33.88
CA ALA A 23 17.64 -20.64 -33.98
C ALA A 23 18.91 -19.95 -33.48
N GLY A 24 19.67 -20.64 -32.61
CA GLY A 24 20.93 -20.14 -32.05
C GLY A 24 20.80 -19.21 -30.83
N LEU A 25 19.58 -18.91 -30.39
CA LEU A 25 19.28 -18.13 -29.18
C LEU A 25 18.40 -18.93 -28.22
N ASP A 26 18.47 -18.57 -26.94
CA ASP A 26 17.63 -19.12 -25.87
C ASP A 26 16.27 -18.42 -25.80
N ALA A 27 16.19 -17.15 -26.25
CA ALA A 27 14.97 -16.36 -26.41
C ALA A 27 15.21 -15.13 -27.32
N ASP A 28 14.13 -14.44 -27.70
CA ASP A 28 14.27 -13.11 -28.31
C ASP A 28 14.65 -12.07 -27.24
N VAL A 29 14.02 -12.15 -26.07
CA VAL A 29 14.11 -11.15 -24.99
C VAL A 29 14.46 -11.82 -23.67
N PHE A 30 15.31 -11.18 -22.87
CA PHE A 30 15.54 -11.50 -21.47
C PHE A 30 15.10 -10.32 -20.58
N ILE A 31 14.29 -10.60 -19.56
CA ILE A 31 13.84 -9.61 -18.56
C ILE A 31 14.15 -10.15 -17.17
N GLN A 32 14.94 -9.41 -16.40
CA GLN A 32 15.18 -9.72 -14.99
C GLN A 32 14.55 -8.68 -14.07
N ALA A 33 13.76 -9.14 -13.11
CA ALA A 33 13.29 -8.30 -12.00
C ALA A 33 14.39 -8.17 -10.95
N GLY A 34 14.86 -6.95 -10.72
CA GLY A 34 15.79 -6.61 -9.64
C GLY A 34 15.29 -7.09 -8.29
N HIS A 35 16.18 -7.58 -7.44
CA HIS A 35 15.92 -7.94 -6.03
C HIS A 35 14.94 -9.09 -5.74
N GLU A 36 14.06 -9.46 -6.67
CA GLU A 36 13.14 -10.59 -6.51
C GLU A 36 13.90 -11.89 -6.19
N ASN A 37 13.51 -12.58 -5.11
CA ASN A 37 14.14 -13.83 -4.64
C ASN A 37 15.66 -13.75 -4.43
N THR A 38 16.20 -12.55 -4.16
CA THR A 38 17.63 -12.33 -3.97
C THR A 38 18.20 -13.20 -2.82
N PRO A 39 19.35 -13.87 -3.01
CA PRO A 39 19.94 -14.75 -2.00
C PRO A 39 20.80 -14.03 -0.94
N ASP A 40 21.04 -12.72 -1.12
CA ASP A 40 21.94 -11.90 -0.30
C ASP A 40 21.21 -10.95 0.67
N ASN A 41 19.88 -11.10 0.80
CA ASN A 41 18.98 -10.24 1.57
C ASN A 41 19.00 -8.74 1.16
N LYS A 42 19.58 -8.39 0.01
CA LYS A 42 19.55 -7.02 -0.50
C LYS A 42 18.27 -6.77 -1.28
N THR A 43 17.26 -6.20 -0.62
CA THR A 43 15.91 -5.98 -1.17
C THR A 43 15.77 -4.78 -2.11
N GLY A 44 16.85 -4.02 -2.32
CA GLY A 44 16.82 -2.83 -3.17
C GLY A 44 16.33 -1.61 -2.39
N GLY A 45 15.89 -0.58 -3.11
CA GLY A 45 15.38 0.67 -2.56
C GLY A 45 14.07 0.51 -1.77
N GLU A 46 13.89 1.37 -0.77
CA GLU A 46 12.67 1.45 0.04
C GLU A 46 12.04 2.85 -0.04
N GLY A 47 10.78 2.91 -0.44
CA GLY A 47 10.10 4.15 -0.76
C GLY A 47 8.84 4.34 0.08
N PRO A 48 8.31 5.57 0.15
CA PRO A 48 7.14 5.89 0.97
C PRO A 48 5.86 5.16 0.53
N LEU A 49 5.83 4.57 -0.66
CA LEU A 49 4.65 3.90 -1.23
C LEU A 49 4.88 2.42 -1.60
N GLY A 50 6.08 1.89 -1.39
CA GLY A 50 6.43 0.50 -1.70
C GLY A 50 7.93 0.30 -1.82
N ASN A 51 8.32 -0.96 -1.97
CA ASN A 51 9.72 -1.35 -2.05
C ASN A 51 10.05 -1.84 -3.46
N GLU A 52 11.31 -1.68 -3.85
CA GLU A 52 11.79 -2.09 -5.15
C GLU A 52 11.53 -3.59 -5.43
N ILE A 53 11.82 -4.46 -4.45
CA ILE A 53 11.56 -5.90 -4.53
C ILE A 53 10.09 -6.27 -4.81
N ASP A 54 9.15 -5.38 -4.46
CA ASP A 54 7.73 -5.58 -4.72
C ASP A 54 7.30 -5.03 -6.09
N TRP A 55 8.01 -4.03 -6.62
CA TRP A 55 7.62 -3.30 -7.83
C TRP A 55 8.24 -3.88 -9.11
N THR A 56 9.51 -4.28 -9.09
CA THR A 56 10.19 -4.85 -10.25
C THR A 56 9.50 -6.12 -10.79
N PRO A 57 8.93 -7.03 -9.97
CA PRO A 57 8.24 -8.21 -10.50
C PRO A 57 6.97 -7.85 -11.27
N ILE A 58 6.24 -6.80 -10.85
CA ILE A 58 5.00 -6.36 -11.50
C ILE A 58 5.29 -5.91 -12.93
N VAL A 59 6.31 -5.07 -13.10
CA VAL A 59 6.74 -4.57 -14.42
C VAL A 59 7.24 -5.72 -15.29
N ALA A 60 8.10 -6.57 -14.72
CA ALA A 60 8.73 -7.67 -15.45
C ALA A 60 7.73 -8.75 -15.91
N ASP A 61 6.79 -9.11 -15.04
CA ASP A 61 5.76 -10.10 -15.32
C ASP A 61 4.78 -9.61 -16.37
N GLU A 62 4.37 -8.34 -16.30
CA GLU A 62 3.44 -7.76 -17.26
C GLU A 62 4.08 -7.64 -18.65
N ALA A 63 5.32 -7.16 -18.73
CA ALA A 63 6.07 -7.12 -19.99
C ALA A 63 6.22 -8.53 -20.59
N THR A 64 6.59 -9.51 -19.76
CA THR A 64 6.74 -10.92 -20.17
C THR A 64 5.42 -11.49 -20.68
N ARG A 65 4.32 -11.23 -19.98
CA ARG A 65 2.98 -11.72 -20.34
C ARG A 65 2.60 -11.23 -21.73
N ILE A 66 2.77 -9.93 -22.00
CA ILE A 66 2.40 -9.30 -23.27
C ILE A 66 3.29 -9.79 -24.42
N LEU A 67 4.61 -9.82 -24.21
CA LEU A 67 5.55 -10.29 -25.23
C LEU A 67 5.29 -11.76 -25.62
N ARG A 68 5.06 -12.64 -24.63
CA ARG A 68 4.75 -14.05 -24.91
C ARG A 68 3.40 -14.20 -25.61
N GLN A 69 2.38 -13.42 -25.24
CA GLN A 69 1.09 -13.39 -25.95
C GLN A 69 1.25 -12.91 -27.41
N ALA A 70 2.18 -11.99 -27.66
CA ALA A 70 2.54 -11.50 -28.98
C ALA A 70 3.46 -12.45 -29.77
N GLY A 71 3.78 -13.64 -29.25
CA GLY A 71 4.63 -14.61 -29.94
C GLY A 71 6.13 -14.29 -29.89
N VAL A 72 6.54 -13.36 -29.03
CA VAL A 72 7.96 -13.09 -28.72
C VAL A 72 8.42 -14.09 -27.66
N SER A 73 9.53 -14.78 -27.91
CA SER A 73 10.13 -15.67 -26.92
C SER A 73 10.81 -14.83 -25.86
N THR A 74 10.39 -14.95 -24.60
CA THR A 74 10.85 -14.11 -23.49
C THR A 74 11.22 -14.95 -22.29
N ILE A 75 12.47 -14.86 -21.86
CA ILE A 75 12.95 -15.37 -20.58
C ILE A 75 12.65 -14.34 -19.50
N ARG A 76 12.07 -14.80 -18.39
CA ARG A 76 11.77 -14.02 -17.20
C ARG A 76 12.55 -14.60 -16.05
N GLU A 77 13.43 -13.79 -15.47
CA GLU A 77 14.38 -14.18 -14.43
C GLU A 77 14.32 -13.24 -13.23
N ASP A 78 14.84 -13.70 -12.09
CA ASP A 78 14.87 -12.94 -10.84
C ASP A 78 16.32 -12.82 -10.33
N ALA A 79 16.52 -12.22 -9.15
CA ALA A 79 17.85 -12.06 -8.57
C ALA A 79 18.46 -13.37 -8.00
N SER A 80 17.76 -14.51 -8.11
CA SER A 80 18.33 -15.82 -7.76
C SER A 80 19.51 -16.22 -8.65
N LEU A 81 19.72 -15.54 -9.79
CA LEU A 81 20.93 -15.65 -10.62
C LEU A 81 22.23 -15.47 -9.83
N LYS A 82 22.20 -14.71 -8.73
CA LYS A 82 23.34 -14.54 -7.84
C LYS A 82 23.74 -15.82 -7.09
N ARG A 83 22.88 -16.85 -7.05
CA ARG A 83 23.18 -18.08 -6.32
C ARG A 83 24.39 -18.81 -6.93
N PRO A 84 25.27 -19.43 -6.11
CA PRO A 84 26.50 -20.07 -6.59
C PRO A 84 26.29 -21.09 -7.72
N GLU A 85 25.20 -21.85 -7.66
CA GLU A 85 24.85 -22.88 -8.63
C GLU A 85 24.51 -22.32 -10.02
N ARG A 86 24.13 -21.04 -10.13
CA ARG A 86 23.74 -20.38 -11.38
C ARG A 86 24.85 -19.57 -12.04
N GLN A 87 25.99 -19.38 -11.38
CA GLN A 87 27.06 -18.44 -11.79
C GLN A 87 27.63 -18.67 -13.20
N ASN A 88 27.52 -19.91 -13.71
CA ASN A 88 28.01 -20.29 -15.03
C ASN A 88 26.94 -20.22 -16.14
N GLU A 89 25.68 -19.89 -15.79
CA GLU A 89 24.61 -19.73 -16.77
C GLU A 89 24.89 -18.56 -17.72
N ARG A 90 24.63 -18.75 -19.00
CA ARG A 90 24.74 -17.72 -20.03
C ARG A 90 23.56 -17.84 -20.98
N PHE A 91 22.76 -16.79 -21.07
CA PHE A 91 21.59 -16.69 -21.92
C PHE A 91 21.92 -15.92 -23.19
N ARG A 92 21.80 -16.58 -24.33
CA ARG A 92 21.94 -15.98 -25.65
C ARG A 92 20.60 -15.41 -26.09
N VAL A 93 20.46 -14.10 -26.14
CA VAL A 93 19.21 -13.43 -26.51
C VAL A 93 19.48 -12.31 -27.49
N ARG A 94 18.43 -11.71 -28.09
CA ARG A 94 18.64 -10.50 -28.90
C ARG A 94 18.89 -9.32 -27.99
N ILE A 95 18.00 -9.11 -27.03
CA ILE A 95 18.03 -7.99 -26.10
C ILE A 95 17.81 -8.46 -24.66
N ALA A 96 18.53 -7.86 -23.71
CA ALA A 96 18.38 -8.11 -22.29
C ALA A 96 18.14 -6.81 -21.52
N VAL A 97 17.18 -6.82 -20.60
CA VAL A 97 16.89 -5.71 -19.70
C VAL A 97 16.84 -6.16 -18.24
N PHE A 98 17.39 -5.34 -17.35
CA PHE A 98 17.44 -5.58 -15.91
C PHE A 98 16.70 -4.43 -15.23
N LEU A 99 15.61 -4.73 -14.52
CA LEU A 99 14.64 -3.73 -14.06
C LEU A 99 14.86 -3.39 -12.59
N HIS A 100 15.03 -2.10 -12.30
CA HIS A 100 15.28 -1.54 -10.96
C HIS A 100 14.51 -0.22 -10.76
N PHE A 101 14.51 0.24 -9.52
CA PHE A 101 14.09 1.58 -9.13
C PHE A 101 15.16 2.21 -8.23
N ASP A 102 15.47 3.49 -8.46
CA ASP A 102 16.55 4.17 -7.74
C ASP A 102 16.10 4.54 -6.32
N ASP A 103 17.02 4.59 -5.37
CA ASP A 103 16.78 5.04 -4.00
C ASP A 103 18.08 5.67 -3.46
N PRO A 104 18.33 6.95 -3.80
CA PRO A 104 19.60 7.58 -3.49
C PRO A 104 19.76 7.84 -1.98
N ASP A 105 21.00 7.73 -1.48
CA ASP A 105 21.35 8.04 -0.08
C ASP A 105 21.00 9.49 0.37
N GLY A 106 20.65 10.37 -0.57
CA GLY A 106 20.11 11.70 -0.29
C GLY A 106 19.80 12.53 -1.53
N GLY A 107 18.83 13.44 -1.39
CA GLY A 107 18.31 14.24 -2.49
C GLY A 107 17.25 13.50 -3.31
N GLU A 108 16.80 14.11 -4.39
CA GLU A 108 15.95 13.44 -5.38
C GLU A 108 16.73 13.26 -6.68
N THR A 109 16.72 12.05 -7.23
CA THR A 109 17.30 11.69 -8.53
C THR A 109 16.18 11.50 -9.56
N GLY A 110 16.37 10.65 -10.56
CA GLY A 110 15.37 10.40 -11.60
C GLY A 110 15.74 9.16 -12.39
N ALA A 111 15.01 8.89 -13.48
CA ALA A 111 15.25 7.69 -14.27
C ALA A 111 16.68 7.65 -14.84
N SER A 112 17.30 6.48 -14.84
CA SER A 112 18.66 6.30 -15.38
C SER A 112 18.75 4.99 -16.17
N VAL A 113 19.84 4.85 -16.92
CA VAL A 113 20.11 3.63 -17.68
C VAL A 113 21.59 3.27 -17.50
N GLY A 114 21.82 2.03 -17.09
CA GLY A 114 23.16 1.44 -16.97
C GLY A 114 23.47 0.52 -18.15
N PHE A 115 24.66 0.59 -18.72
CA PHE A 115 25.11 -0.35 -19.75
C PHE A 115 26.64 -0.45 -19.81
N LYS A 116 27.10 -1.62 -20.23
CA LYS A 116 28.52 -2.01 -20.19
C LYS A 116 29.37 -1.36 -21.29
N GLY A 117 28.81 -1.17 -22.49
CA GLY A 117 29.57 -0.69 -23.65
C GLY A 117 28.76 0.18 -24.61
N SER A 118 29.47 0.89 -25.48
CA SER A 118 28.85 1.81 -26.45
C SER A 118 27.97 1.13 -27.50
N SER A 119 28.05 -0.20 -27.65
CA SER A 119 27.14 -0.98 -28.50
C SER A 119 25.69 -0.95 -28.00
N ASP A 120 25.48 -0.76 -26.70
CA ASP A 120 24.15 -0.78 -26.06
C ASP A 120 23.48 0.62 -26.07
N GLU A 121 24.28 1.67 -26.23
CA GLU A 121 23.87 3.07 -26.20
C GLU A 121 22.71 3.39 -27.16
N PRO A 122 22.64 2.86 -28.40
CA PRO A 122 21.49 3.10 -29.29
C PRO A 122 20.17 2.57 -28.72
N ALA A 123 20.17 1.42 -28.05
CA ALA A 123 18.97 0.86 -27.44
C ALA A 123 18.58 1.62 -26.16
N ALA A 124 19.57 1.94 -25.31
CA ALA A 124 19.38 2.80 -24.14
C ALA A 124 18.81 4.17 -24.51
N THR A 125 19.36 4.81 -25.55
CA THR A 125 18.88 6.10 -26.06
C THR A 125 17.46 6.00 -26.60
N ALA A 126 17.12 4.92 -27.31
CA ALA A 126 15.77 4.69 -27.80
C ALA A 126 14.77 4.49 -26.64
N TRP A 127 15.15 3.77 -25.59
CA TRP A 127 14.35 3.62 -24.37
C TRP A 127 14.11 4.97 -23.70
N LYS A 128 15.18 5.72 -23.39
CA LYS A 128 15.07 7.06 -22.78
C LYS A 128 14.16 7.98 -23.59
N LYS A 129 14.33 8.01 -24.92
CA LYS A 129 13.51 8.82 -25.85
C LYS A 129 12.04 8.42 -25.84
N LEU A 130 11.73 7.14 -25.61
CA LEU A 130 10.34 6.69 -25.49
C LEU A 130 9.79 7.04 -24.11
N TYR A 131 10.49 6.68 -23.05
CA TYR A 131 10.02 6.81 -21.68
C TYR A 131 9.90 8.28 -21.25
N SER A 132 10.81 9.17 -21.69
CA SER A 132 10.77 10.61 -21.40
C SER A 132 9.57 11.36 -22.00
N LYS A 133 8.81 10.74 -22.91
CA LYS A 133 7.53 11.30 -23.37
C LYS A 133 6.45 11.26 -22.30
N PHE A 134 6.64 10.40 -21.31
CA PHE A 134 5.65 10.08 -20.28
C PHE A 134 6.20 10.35 -18.89
N PHE A 135 7.45 9.95 -18.65
CA PHE A 135 8.15 10.18 -17.40
C PHE A 135 8.50 11.67 -17.28
N PRO A 136 7.94 12.37 -16.29
CA PRO A 136 7.94 13.82 -16.20
C PRO A 136 9.13 14.38 -15.42
N PHE A 137 9.89 13.51 -14.75
CA PHE A 137 11.04 13.89 -13.95
C PHE A 137 12.33 13.78 -14.76
N PRO A 138 13.43 14.40 -14.29
CA PRO A 138 14.70 14.36 -15.00
C PRO A 138 15.19 12.92 -15.23
N PHE A 139 15.95 12.76 -16.31
CA PHE A 139 16.82 11.59 -16.45
C PHE A 139 18.19 11.94 -15.91
N MET A 140 18.77 11.01 -15.17
CA MET A 140 20.17 11.07 -14.83
C MET A 140 21.02 10.76 -16.07
N ARG A 141 22.29 11.15 -16.03
CA ARG A 141 23.25 10.75 -17.07
C ARG A 141 23.34 9.22 -17.14
N ASP A 142 23.63 8.69 -18.32
CA ASP A 142 23.89 7.24 -18.45
C ASP A 142 25.01 6.80 -17.51
N ASN A 143 24.90 5.57 -17.00
CA ASN A 143 25.85 5.02 -16.04
C ASN A 143 26.03 5.98 -14.86
N PHE A 144 24.91 6.40 -14.27
CA PHE A 144 24.87 7.43 -13.23
C PHE A 144 25.69 6.98 -12.01
N THR A 145 25.61 5.70 -11.68
CA THR A 145 26.43 5.07 -10.63
C THR A 145 27.40 4.02 -11.22
N PRO A 146 28.49 3.67 -10.50
CA PRO A 146 29.35 2.56 -10.89
C PRO A 146 28.62 1.21 -10.97
N ASP A 147 27.59 1.01 -10.14
CA ASP A 147 26.82 -0.24 -10.09
C ASP A 147 25.91 -0.39 -11.30
N GLU A 148 25.40 0.72 -11.86
CA GLU A 148 24.69 0.72 -13.15
C GLU A 148 25.61 0.29 -14.31
N ALA A 149 26.83 0.85 -14.38
CA ALA A 149 27.80 0.50 -15.42
C ALA A 149 28.35 -0.93 -15.28
N GLY A 150 28.48 -1.38 -14.04
CA GLY A 150 29.04 -2.67 -13.65
C GLY A 150 27.99 -3.70 -13.27
N TYR A 151 26.73 -3.53 -13.68
CA TYR A 151 25.63 -4.33 -13.16
C TYR A 151 25.91 -5.83 -13.29
N TYR A 152 25.76 -6.56 -12.17
CA TYR A 152 26.16 -7.96 -12.09
C TYR A 152 25.44 -8.85 -13.11
N GLY A 153 24.23 -8.44 -13.52
CA GLY A 153 23.39 -9.15 -14.48
C GLY A 153 24.03 -9.29 -15.87
N PHE A 154 24.84 -8.32 -16.30
CA PHE A 154 25.46 -8.31 -17.64
C PHE A 154 26.37 -9.52 -17.89
N LYS A 155 26.87 -10.21 -16.85
CA LYS A 155 27.66 -11.41 -17.04
C LYS A 155 26.84 -12.63 -17.45
N PHE A 156 25.52 -12.62 -17.25
CA PHE A 156 24.64 -13.76 -17.54
C PHE A 156 24.08 -13.73 -18.96
N THR A 157 24.25 -12.64 -19.70
CA THR A 157 23.67 -12.45 -21.02
C THR A 157 24.75 -12.35 -22.09
N VAL A 158 24.40 -12.82 -23.29
CA VAL A 158 25.14 -12.59 -24.52
C VAL A 158 24.12 -12.10 -25.53
N THR A 159 24.20 -10.83 -25.90
CA THR A 159 23.18 -10.15 -26.69
C THR A 159 23.66 -9.92 -28.13
N THR A 160 22.73 -9.97 -29.08
CA THR A 160 23.02 -9.61 -30.48
C THR A 160 22.59 -8.18 -30.84
N ASP A 161 21.74 -7.57 -30.01
CA ASP A 161 21.30 -6.17 -30.14
C ASP A 161 21.83 -5.32 -28.98
N ALA A 162 21.35 -5.52 -27.76
CA ALA A 162 21.77 -4.72 -26.61
C ALA A 162 21.53 -5.41 -25.26
N GLU A 163 22.29 -5.03 -24.23
CA GLU A 163 21.98 -5.27 -22.82
C GLU A 163 22.08 -3.98 -22.00
N PHE A 164 21.07 -3.70 -21.15
CA PHE A 164 21.12 -2.54 -20.27
C PHE A 164 20.20 -2.69 -19.06
N LEU A 165 20.56 -2.01 -17.97
CA LEU A 165 19.77 -1.86 -16.76
C LEU A 165 18.91 -0.60 -16.86
N ILE A 166 17.68 -0.66 -16.35
CA ILE A 166 16.75 0.46 -16.28
C ILE A 166 16.46 0.76 -14.82
N GLU A 167 16.78 1.98 -14.38
CA GLU A 167 16.16 2.58 -13.20
C GLU A 167 14.95 3.39 -13.65
N PHE A 168 13.76 2.97 -13.26
CA PHE A 168 12.52 3.60 -13.73
C PHE A 168 12.27 5.00 -13.15
N GLY A 169 12.94 5.36 -12.06
CA GLY A 169 12.81 6.62 -11.34
C GLY A 169 13.18 6.44 -9.87
N ASP A 170 13.17 7.54 -9.13
CA ASP A 170 13.51 7.60 -7.71
C ASP A 170 12.32 7.13 -6.85
N LEU A 171 12.48 5.97 -6.23
CA LEU A 171 11.51 5.32 -5.35
C LEU A 171 11.47 5.98 -3.96
N GLY A 172 12.58 6.57 -3.49
CA GLY A 172 12.65 7.34 -2.25
C GLY A 172 11.88 8.67 -2.34
N SER A 173 11.77 9.25 -3.54
CA SER A 173 10.96 10.44 -3.80
C SER A 173 9.45 10.14 -3.77
N LEU A 174 8.72 10.78 -2.84
CA LEU A 174 7.26 10.65 -2.77
C LEU A 174 6.55 11.04 -4.07
N ARG A 175 6.99 12.09 -4.78
CA ARG A 175 6.33 12.54 -6.02
C ARG A 175 6.57 11.58 -7.20
N GLN A 176 7.77 11.02 -7.28
CA GLN A 176 8.07 10.02 -8.31
C GLN A 176 7.42 8.68 -7.98
N ALA A 177 7.48 8.25 -6.72
CA ALA A 177 6.75 7.08 -6.23
C ALA A 177 5.25 7.18 -6.47
N ARG A 178 4.64 8.36 -6.27
CA ARG A 178 3.25 8.65 -6.64
C ARG A 178 3.05 8.43 -8.14
N TRP A 179 3.91 8.95 -9.00
CA TRP A 179 3.77 8.75 -10.44
C TRP A 179 3.96 7.27 -10.87
N MET A 180 4.91 6.55 -10.28
CA MET A 180 5.35 5.20 -10.70
C MET A 180 4.45 4.07 -10.19
N LYS A 181 4.15 4.03 -8.88
CA LYS A 181 3.35 2.97 -8.24
C LYS A 181 2.09 2.54 -9.02
N PRO A 182 1.25 3.46 -9.50
CA PRO A 182 0.04 3.08 -10.24
C PRO A 182 0.29 2.66 -11.67
N ARG A 183 1.44 3.06 -12.21
CA ARG A 183 1.84 2.87 -13.59
C ARG A 183 2.66 1.61 -13.75
N LEU A 184 2.96 0.84 -12.70
CA LEU A 184 3.82 -0.35 -12.77
C LEU A 184 3.43 -1.34 -13.88
N LYS A 185 2.13 -1.65 -14.03
CA LYS A 185 1.67 -2.50 -15.14
C LYS A 185 1.82 -1.82 -16.50
N TRP A 186 1.42 -0.56 -16.60
CA TRP A 186 1.59 0.23 -17.82
C TRP A 186 3.06 0.40 -18.21
N MET A 187 3.98 0.52 -17.25
CA MET A 187 5.43 0.53 -17.49
C MET A 187 5.88 -0.81 -18.07
N GLY A 188 5.30 -1.93 -17.62
CA GLY A 188 5.49 -3.25 -18.21
C GLY A 188 4.94 -3.33 -19.65
N GLU A 189 3.78 -2.75 -19.92
CA GLU A 189 3.21 -2.63 -21.27
C GLU A 189 4.10 -1.78 -22.18
N LEU A 190 4.61 -0.64 -21.69
CA LEU A 190 5.49 0.25 -22.42
C LEU A 190 6.83 -0.43 -22.71
N LEU A 191 7.37 -1.16 -21.74
CA LEU A 191 8.56 -1.98 -21.91
C LEU A 191 8.34 -3.07 -22.97
N ALA A 192 7.19 -3.77 -22.94
CA ALA A 192 6.84 -4.75 -23.97
C ALA A 192 6.73 -4.11 -25.35
N HIS A 193 6.12 -2.93 -25.46
CA HIS A 193 6.08 -2.15 -26.69
C HIS A 193 7.49 -1.85 -27.20
N PHE A 194 8.34 -1.24 -26.36
CA PHE A 194 9.72 -0.91 -26.70
C PHE A 194 10.49 -2.12 -27.22
N LEU A 195 10.49 -3.22 -26.45
CA LEU A 195 11.22 -4.44 -26.78
C LEU A 195 10.70 -5.04 -28.08
N SER A 196 9.38 -5.10 -28.28
CA SER A 196 8.74 -5.61 -29.49
C SER A 196 9.13 -4.81 -30.75
N GLN A 197 9.11 -3.48 -30.67
CA GLN A 197 9.51 -2.61 -31.78
C GLN A 197 11.00 -2.73 -32.06
N ARG A 198 11.84 -2.72 -31.02
CA ARG A 198 13.30 -2.80 -31.15
C ARG A 198 13.74 -4.06 -31.88
N ILE A 199 13.16 -5.21 -31.55
CA ILE A 199 13.48 -6.48 -32.20
C ILE A 199 12.66 -6.75 -33.48
N SER A 200 11.77 -5.83 -33.85
CA SER A 200 10.85 -5.96 -35.00
C SER A 200 10.01 -7.25 -34.97
N LYS A 201 9.47 -7.61 -33.80
CA LYS A 201 8.66 -8.83 -33.61
C LYS A 201 7.58 -8.63 -32.56
N GLY A 202 6.40 -9.20 -32.79
CA GLY A 202 5.25 -9.18 -31.87
C GLY A 202 4.26 -8.05 -32.14
N ASN A 203 4.71 -6.94 -32.74
CA ASN A 203 3.88 -5.78 -33.07
C ASN A 203 3.04 -5.28 -31.88
N VAL A 204 3.64 -5.27 -30.67
CA VAL A 204 2.95 -4.77 -29.48
C VAL A 204 2.66 -3.28 -29.68
N PRO A 205 1.39 -2.84 -29.61
CA PRO A 205 1.03 -1.44 -29.78
C PRO A 205 1.58 -0.59 -28.64
N LEU A 206 1.73 0.72 -28.87
CA LEU A 206 2.01 1.67 -27.79
C LEU A 206 0.81 1.63 -26.83
N PRO A 207 1.00 1.32 -25.53
CA PRO A 207 -0.11 1.35 -24.60
C PRO A 207 -0.66 2.77 -24.46
N ASP A 208 -1.99 2.86 -24.30
CA ASP A 208 -2.63 4.12 -23.94
C ASP A 208 -2.02 4.60 -22.62
N PHE A 209 -1.50 5.83 -22.61
CA PHE A 209 -0.97 6.42 -21.38
C PHE A 209 -2.13 6.57 -20.40
N PRO A 210 -2.03 6.08 -19.15
CA PRO A 210 -3.03 6.33 -18.14
C PRO A 210 -2.99 7.83 -17.78
N THR A 211 -3.81 8.61 -18.49
CA THR A 211 -3.98 10.07 -18.34
C THR A 211 -4.76 10.43 -17.09
N ASP A 212 -5.48 9.46 -16.54
CA ASP A 212 -6.40 9.66 -15.43
C ASP A 212 -5.61 9.71 -14.09
N VAL A 213 -4.31 9.46 -14.16
CA VAL A 213 -3.38 9.50 -13.05
C VAL A 213 -2.63 10.84 -13.05
N THR A 214 -2.70 11.57 -11.95
CA THR A 214 -2.41 13.02 -11.87
C THR A 214 -1.07 13.57 -12.33
N ASP A 215 -1.11 14.91 -12.51
CA ASP A 215 0.00 15.77 -12.88
C ASP A 215 1.19 15.60 -11.90
N PRO A 216 2.32 15.08 -12.40
CA PRO A 216 3.53 14.82 -11.62
C PRO A 216 4.25 16.06 -11.08
N HIS A 217 3.90 17.25 -11.59
CA HIS A 217 4.50 18.52 -11.18
C HIS A 217 3.63 19.31 -10.21
N SER A 218 2.46 18.78 -9.85
CA SER A 218 1.55 19.46 -8.93
C SER A 218 1.95 19.14 -7.48
N ASP A 219 2.16 20.18 -6.68
CA ASP A 219 2.18 20.10 -5.21
C ASP A 219 0.75 19.92 -4.63
N SER A 220 -0.24 19.61 -5.48
CA SER A 220 -1.65 19.42 -5.11
C SER A 220 -2.02 17.93 -5.03
N GLU A 221 -2.71 17.58 -3.94
CA GLU A 221 -3.05 16.21 -3.51
C GLU A 221 -4.20 15.55 -4.29
N GLU A 222 -4.25 15.64 -5.62
CA GLU A 222 -5.26 14.90 -6.38
C GLU A 222 -4.67 13.67 -7.10
N GLU A 223 -5.43 12.58 -7.01
CA GLU A 223 -5.81 11.44 -7.84
C GLU A 223 -4.86 10.34 -8.32
N LEU A 224 -5.05 9.17 -7.69
CA LEU A 224 -4.52 7.90 -8.11
C LEU A 224 -5.38 6.62 -7.95
N HIS A 225 -6.20 6.38 -8.97
CA HIS A 225 -6.78 5.14 -9.51
C HIS A 225 -6.60 3.78 -8.81
N ASP A 226 -7.76 3.24 -8.41
CA ASP A 226 -8.36 1.95 -8.80
C ASP A 226 -7.45 0.71 -9.02
N LEU A 227 -7.19 -0.03 -7.94
CA LEU A 227 -6.79 -1.44 -7.94
C LEU A 227 -7.98 -2.31 -7.51
N HIS A 228 -8.72 -2.80 -8.51
CA HIS A 228 -9.84 -3.72 -8.36
C HIS A 228 -9.47 -5.01 -7.60
N VAL A 229 -9.88 -5.09 -6.34
CA VAL A 229 -10.47 -6.31 -5.78
C VAL A 229 -11.86 -5.93 -5.26
N VAL A 230 -12.84 -5.88 -6.16
CA VAL A 230 -14.26 -5.79 -5.79
C VAL A 230 -14.65 -7.12 -5.15
N PRO A 231 -14.97 -7.18 -3.85
CA PRO A 231 -15.72 -8.31 -3.32
C PRO A 231 -17.10 -8.24 -3.95
N ARG A 232 -17.53 -9.32 -4.61
CA ARG A 232 -18.90 -9.46 -5.14
C ARG A 232 -19.99 -9.55 -4.05
N SER A 233 -19.73 -9.08 -2.83
CA SER A 233 -20.71 -8.95 -1.75
C SER A 233 -20.10 -8.22 -0.55
N LEU A 234 -20.96 -7.46 0.16
CA LEU A 234 -20.75 -6.85 1.48
C LEU A 234 -19.83 -7.67 2.41
N PRO A 235 -19.13 -7.03 3.38
CA PRO A 235 -18.71 -7.73 4.59
C PRO A 235 -19.92 -8.53 5.10
N LYS A 236 -19.74 -9.83 5.38
CA LYS A 236 -20.85 -10.73 5.72
C LYS A 236 -21.68 -10.28 6.93
N ARG A 237 -21.28 -9.21 7.63
CA ARG A 237 -21.92 -8.74 8.85
C ARG A 237 -21.72 -7.23 9.02
N LEU A 238 -22.79 -6.45 8.86
CA LEU A 238 -23.00 -5.25 9.66
C LEU A 238 -23.92 -5.64 10.81
N PRO A 239 -23.68 -5.21 12.06
CA PRO A 239 -24.64 -5.40 13.14
C PRO A 239 -25.99 -4.79 12.78
N ASP A 240 -27.11 -5.37 13.23
CA ASP A 240 -28.46 -4.93 12.83
C ASP A 240 -28.72 -3.43 13.10
N TYR A 241 -28.13 -2.87 14.16
CA TYR A 241 -28.23 -1.44 14.45
C TYR A 241 -27.43 -0.55 13.48
N ALA A 242 -26.30 -1.06 13.01
CA ALA A 242 -25.47 -0.42 12.01
C ALA A 242 -26.12 -0.55 10.63
N ALA A 243 -26.77 -1.68 10.34
CA ALA A 243 -27.38 -1.96 9.05
C ALA A 243 -28.40 -0.89 8.61
N GLN A 244 -29.17 -0.29 9.51
CA GLN A 244 -30.07 0.81 9.14
C GLN A 244 -29.31 2.09 8.79
N LYS A 245 -28.36 2.50 9.63
CA LYS A 245 -27.60 3.75 9.50
C LYS A 245 -26.54 3.70 8.40
N LEU A 246 -26.07 2.49 8.08
CA LEU A 246 -24.96 2.23 7.18
C LEU A 246 -25.38 1.33 6.01
N SER A 247 -26.66 1.26 5.66
CA SER A 247 -27.12 0.56 4.46
C SER A 247 -26.79 1.33 3.18
N ALA A 248 -26.85 0.64 2.03
CA ALA A 248 -26.91 1.32 0.73
C ALA A 248 -28.09 2.31 0.64
N ALA A 249 -29.22 2.01 1.29
CA ALA A 249 -30.37 2.92 1.36
C ALA A 249 -30.07 4.18 2.20
N ALA A 250 -29.11 4.12 3.12
CA ALA A 250 -28.58 5.27 3.86
C ALA A 250 -27.48 6.03 3.07
N GLY A 251 -27.19 5.61 1.84
CA GLY A 251 -26.21 6.27 0.95
C GLY A 251 -24.77 5.79 1.14
N VAL A 252 -24.54 4.72 1.89
CA VAL A 252 -23.19 4.14 2.01
C VAL A 252 -22.82 3.42 0.70
N PRO A 253 -21.67 3.76 0.07
CA PRO A 253 -21.28 3.27 -1.26
C PRO A 253 -20.65 1.87 -1.17
N TRP A 254 -21.42 0.87 -0.73
CA TRP A 254 -20.92 -0.49 -0.53
C TRP A 254 -20.37 -1.15 -1.79
N GLU A 255 -20.77 -0.68 -2.97
CA GLU A 255 -20.20 -1.08 -4.25
C GLU A 255 -18.74 -0.65 -4.44
N LYS A 256 -18.29 0.36 -3.69
CA LYS A 256 -16.91 0.86 -3.65
C LYS A 256 -16.11 0.28 -2.46
N ALA A 257 -16.69 -0.65 -1.71
CA ALA A 257 -16.04 -1.28 -0.56
C ALA A 257 -15.18 -2.49 -0.98
N ALA A 258 -14.01 -2.63 -0.37
CA ALA A 258 -13.14 -3.80 -0.48
C ALA A 258 -12.84 -4.39 0.90
N ALA A 259 -13.10 -5.70 1.07
CA ALA A 259 -12.79 -6.41 2.30
C ALA A 259 -11.28 -6.60 2.45
N MET A 260 -10.75 -6.36 3.65
CA MET A 260 -9.32 -6.51 3.96
C MET A 260 -9.12 -7.55 5.08
N PRO A 261 -9.32 -8.85 4.79
CA PRO A 261 -9.31 -9.90 5.81
C PRO A 261 -7.98 -10.03 6.55
N GLN A 262 -6.88 -9.54 5.98
CA GLN A 262 -5.57 -9.49 6.62
C GLN A 262 -5.53 -8.57 7.84
N TYR A 263 -6.47 -7.62 7.99
CA TYR A 263 -6.59 -6.78 9.19
C TYR A 263 -7.46 -7.41 10.29
N ASN A 264 -8.18 -8.50 10.01
CA ASN A 264 -8.99 -9.21 11.02
C ASN A 264 -8.13 -10.04 12.01
N VAL A 265 -6.80 -9.98 11.90
CA VAL A 265 -5.85 -10.68 12.77
C VAL A 265 -5.54 -9.93 14.07
N TYR A 266 -5.96 -8.66 14.17
CA TYR A 266 -5.78 -7.86 15.37
C TYR A 266 -6.64 -8.39 16.52
N LYS A 267 -6.09 -8.39 17.75
CA LYS A 267 -6.88 -8.66 18.95
C LYS A 267 -7.93 -7.55 19.14
N GLY A 268 -9.16 -7.92 19.51
CA GLY A 268 -10.25 -6.98 19.73
C GLY A 268 -11.03 -6.58 18.48
N ILE A 269 -10.74 -7.17 17.32
CA ILE A 269 -11.49 -6.94 16.09
C ILE A 269 -12.48 -8.07 15.81
N MET A 270 -13.64 -7.73 15.26
CA MET A 270 -14.60 -8.72 14.80
C MET A 270 -14.15 -9.35 13.48
N PRO A 271 -14.16 -10.69 13.38
CA PRO A 271 -13.88 -11.38 12.12
C PRO A 271 -14.80 -10.90 11.00
N ASP A 272 -14.25 -10.80 9.79
CA ASP A 272 -14.95 -10.39 8.57
C ASP A 272 -15.57 -8.99 8.61
N SER A 273 -15.15 -8.12 9.54
CA SER A 273 -15.69 -6.75 9.66
C SER A 273 -14.87 -5.67 8.95
N PHE A 274 -13.58 -5.92 8.69
CA PHE A 274 -12.69 -4.89 8.14
C PHE A 274 -12.86 -4.72 6.62
N CYS A 275 -13.24 -3.52 6.21
CA CYS A 275 -13.28 -3.10 4.82
C CYS A 275 -12.78 -1.68 4.63
N VAL A 276 -12.25 -1.40 3.45
CA VAL A 276 -11.89 -0.07 3.00
C VAL A 276 -12.86 0.39 1.92
N PHE A 277 -13.05 1.69 1.80
CA PHE A 277 -13.73 2.34 0.69
C PHE A 277 -12.72 3.18 -0.05
N GLN A 278 -12.78 3.14 -1.37
CA GLN A 278 -11.78 3.78 -2.24
C GLN A 278 -12.49 4.65 -3.26
N ASN A 279 -11.78 5.65 -3.78
CA ASN A 279 -12.26 6.51 -4.88
C ASN A 279 -13.60 7.21 -4.53
N LEU A 280 -13.70 7.72 -3.30
CA LEU A 280 -14.85 8.51 -2.85
C LEU A 280 -14.56 9.99 -3.05
N ASN A 281 -15.37 10.62 -3.89
CA ASN A 281 -15.26 12.01 -4.31
C ASN A 281 -15.19 12.97 -3.11
N GLY A 282 -14.06 13.69 -3.03
CA GLY A 282 -13.80 14.75 -2.07
C GLY A 282 -13.68 14.30 -0.61
N MET A 283 -13.39 13.04 -0.35
CA MET A 283 -12.89 12.61 0.95
C MET A 283 -11.41 13.02 1.14
N PRO A 284 -10.87 13.11 2.37
CA PRO A 284 -9.54 13.68 2.63
C PRO A 284 -8.37 12.90 2.01
N LEU A 285 -8.46 11.56 1.99
CA LEU A 285 -7.68 10.70 1.10
C LEU A 285 -8.61 10.04 0.10
N SER A 286 -9.18 10.82 -0.83
CA SER A 286 -10.11 10.30 -1.85
C SER A 286 -9.48 9.21 -2.74
N ASP A 287 -8.14 9.12 -2.77
CA ASP A 287 -7.41 8.52 -3.90
C ASP A 287 -6.63 7.25 -3.56
N VAL A 288 -6.83 6.67 -2.37
CA VAL A 288 -6.25 5.37 -2.01
C VAL A 288 -7.21 4.60 -1.12
N VAL A 289 -7.54 5.17 0.03
CA VAL A 289 -8.52 4.67 0.99
C VAL A 289 -9.24 5.89 1.57
N SER A 290 -10.46 6.09 1.13
CA SER A 290 -11.30 7.24 1.48
C SER A 290 -12.02 7.06 2.82
N ALA A 291 -12.30 5.81 3.18
CA ALA A 291 -12.85 5.45 4.47
C ALA A 291 -12.43 4.03 4.85
N VAL A 292 -12.32 3.77 6.15
CA VAL A 292 -12.09 2.42 6.70
C VAL A 292 -13.23 2.11 7.64
N ILE A 293 -13.88 0.96 7.44
CA ILE A 293 -14.88 0.44 8.37
C ILE A 293 -14.38 -0.85 9.00
N TYR A 294 -14.53 -0.95 10.31
CA TYR A 294 -14.24 -2.16 11.06
C TYR A 294 -15.02 -2.16 12.37
N GLU A 295 -15.12 -3.32 13.01
CA GLU A 295 -15.90 -3.50 14.24
C GLU A 295 -15.01 -4.05 15.35
N THR A 296 -15.13 -3.48 16.56
CA THR A 296 -14.23 -3.82 17.68
C THR A 296 -14.94 -4.05 19.01
N LYS A 297 -14.19 -4.60 19.97
CA LYS A 297 -14.61 -4.78 21.37
C LYS A 297 -14.86 -3.46 22.11
N PHE A 298 -14.17 -2.36 21.78
CA PHE A 298 -14.28 -1.09 22.51
C PHE A 298 -13.92 -1.21 24.01
N ALA A 299 -12.65 -1.43 24.31
CA ALA A 299 -12.12 -1.27 25.67
C ALA A 299 -11.97 0.22 26.02
N ILE A 300 -12.01 0.54 27.31
CA ILE A 300 -11.93 1.93 27.78
C ILE A 300 -10.46 2.33 27.89
N ASP A 301 -10.12 3.45 27.26
CA ASP A 301 -8.84 4.13 27.42
C ASP A 301 -9.03 5.35 28.35
N SER A 302 -8.18 5.42 29.37
CA SER A 302 -8.23 6.47 30.39
C SER A 302 -7.09 7.48 30.29
N ASP A 303 -6.26 7.38 29.25
CA ASP A 303 -5.00 8.11 29.14
C ASP A 303 -5.24 9.62 29.00
N GLY A 304 -4.30 10.40 29.53
CA GLY A 304 -4.36 11.86 29.57
C GLY A 304 -5.41 12.45 30.54
N SER A 305 -6.29 11.63 31.13
CA SER A 305 -7.18 12.09 32.19
C SER A 305 -6.48 12.18 33.55
N SER A 306 -7.13 12.82 34.53
CA SER A 306 -6.66 12.82 35.93
C SER A 306 -7.03 11.54 36.69
N ASP A 307 -7.74 10.62 36.06
CA ASP A 307 -8.26 9.41 36.70
C ASP A 307 -7.38 8.20 36.42
N ALA A 308 -6.43 7.96 37.33
CA ALA A 308 -5.52 6.81 37.31
C ALA A 308 -6.15 5.53 37.92
N SER A 309 -7.47 5.35 37.79
CA SER A 309 -8.17 4.19 38.34
C SER A 309 -8.00 2.92 37.52
N ASP A 310 -7.53 3.06 36.27
CA ASP A 310 -7.13 2.03 35.34
C ASP A 310 -5.67 1.61 35.58
N PRO A 311 -5.37 0.30 35.72
CA PRO A 311 -4.01 -0.19 35.90
C PRO A 311 -3.03 0.17 34.78
N ASP A 312 -3.51 0.33 33.55
CA ASP A 312 -2.69 0.62 32.37
C ASP A 312 -2.62 2.13 32.05
N HIS A 313 -3.23 2.97 32.90
CA HIS A 313 -3.30 4.42 32.74
C HIS A 313 -1.94 5.11 32.58
N GLN A 314 -1.88 6.01 31.60
CA GLN A 314 -0.82 6.98 31.42
C GLN A 314 -1.36 8.41 31.48
N ASN A 315 -0.56 9.30 32.08
CA ASN A 315 -0.91 10.71 32.18
C ASN A 315 -0.79 11.49 30.85
N LYS A 316 -0.46 10.81 29.74
CA LYS A 316 -0.18 11.42 28.44
C LYS A 316 -0.77 10.58 27.34
N THR A 317 -1.45 11.25 26.42
CA THR A 317 -1.81 10.69 25.13
C THR A 317 -0.72 10.93 24.09
N SER A 318 -0.69 10.09 23.04
CA SER A 318 0.23 10.26 21.91
C SER A 318 -0.03 11.54 21.13
N LEU A 319 -1.29 11.85 20.83
CA LEU A 319 -1.69 13.14 20.23
C LEU A 319 -1.70 14.22 21.32
N ARG A 320 -1.33 15.44 20.95
CA ARG A 320 -1.28 16.59 21.85
C ARG A 320 -1.97 17.78 21.25
N HIS A 321 -2.52 18.63 22.10
CA HIS A 321 -2.93 19.98 21.73
C HIS A 321 -1.72 20.81 21.28
N ALA A 322 -2.00 21.93 20.60
CA ALA A 322 -0.95 22.84 20.12
C ALA A 322 -0.01 23.32 21.24
N ASP A 323 -0.57 23.55 22.44
CA ASP A 323 0.18 23.93 23.65
C ASP A 323 1.00 22.79 24.28
N GLY A 324 0.86 21.56 23.77
CA GLY A 324 1.58 20.37 24.21
C GLY A 324 0.89 19.59 25.33
N SER A 325 -0.26 20.05 25.82
CA SER A 325 -1.12 19.28 26.72
C SER A 325 -1.67 18.03 26.02
N SER A 326 -1.95 17.00 26.81
CA SER A 326 -2.55 15.75 26.32
C SER A 326 -4.05 15.93 26.11
N LEU A 327 -4.64 15.07 25.29
CA LEU A 327 -6.10 14.99 25.23
C LEU A 327 -6.60 14.41 26.56
N ASP A 328 -7.71 14.93 27.07
CA ASP A 328 -8.31 14.42 28.31
C ASP A 328 -9.41 13.40 27.98
N ALA A 329 -9.19 12.12 28.30
CA ALA A 329 -10.14 11.04 28.02
C ALA A 329 -11.54 11.27 28.59
N ARG A 330 -11.71 12.08 29.65
CA ARG A 330 -13.03 12.38 30.24
C ARG A 330 -13.81 13.45 29.48
N THR A 331 -13.11 14.32 28.75
CA THR A 331 -13.74 15.47 28.09
C THR A 331 -13.65 15.42 26.57
N GLU A 332 -12.75 14.62 26.02
CA GLU A 332 -12.46 14.53 24.60
C GLU A 332 -12.67 13.11 24.06
N SER A 333 -13.42 13.02 22.96
CA SER A 333 -13.72 11.75 22.28
C SER A 333 -12.56 11.35 21.38
N PHE A 334 -11.84 10.29 21.73
CA PHE A 334 -10.76 9.76 20.92
C PHE A 334 -10.75 8.23 20.86
N GLY A 335 -10.15 7.70 19.80
CA GLY A 335 -9.84 6.27 19.66
C GLY A 335 -8.34 6.02 19.70
N VAL A 336 -7.97 4.76 19.90
CA VAL A 336 -6.58 4.31 19.97
C VAL A 336 -6.22 3.51 18.71
N ILE A 337 -5.09 3.84 18.09
CA ILE A 337 -4.55 3.14 16.92
C ILE A 337 -3.36 2.26 17.35
N PRO A 338 -3.17 1.04 16.82
CA PRO A 338 -1.99 0.24 17.15
C PRO A 338 -0.70 0.91 16.67
N LEU A 339 0.38 0.71 17.43
CA LEU A 339 1.74 1.00 16.96
C LEU A 339 2.06 0.25 15.67
N ASP A 340 2.66 0.95 14.71
CA ASP A 340 3.23 0.33 13.52
C ASP A 340 4.55 -0.38 13.87
N ARG A 341 5.00 -1.29 12.99
CA ARG A 341 6.16 -2.16 13.27
C ARG A 341 7.40 -1.39 13.73
N ALA A 342 7.72 -0.27 13.08
CA ALA A 342 8.88 0.55 13.43
C ALA A 342 8.72 1.20 14.81
N GLU A 343 7.51 1.64 15.14
CA GLU A 343 7.19 2.31 16.42
C GLU A 343 7.20 1.31 17.57
N ALA A 344 6.60 0.14 17.36
CA ALA A 344 6.67 -0.97 18.31
C ALA A 344 8.12 -1.35 18.62
N ALA A 345 8.96 -1.47 17.59
CA ALA A 345 10.38 -1.78 17.77
C ALA A 345 11.12 -0.68 18.55
N ALA A 346 10.80 0.59 18.32
CA ALA A 346 11.36 1.72 19.07
C ALA A 346 10.98 1.68 20.57
N GLU A 347 9.83 1.09 20.91
CA GLU A 347 9.38 0.90 22.28
C GLU A 347 9.80 -0.46 22.89
N GLY A 348 10.62 -1.25 22.17
CA GLY A 348 11.03 -2.57 22.63
C GLY A 348 9.91 -3.61 22.59
N LEU A 349 8.83 -3.32 21.89
CA LEU A 349 7.70 -4.21 21.65
C LEU A 349 7.84 -4.91 20.29
N GLN A 350 7.11 -6.02 20.12
CA GLN A 350 7.13 -6.80 18.88
C GLN A 350 5.73 -6.88 18.27
N LYS A 351 5.62 -6.42 17.02
CA LYS A 351 4.46 -6.68 16.17
C LYS A 351 4.56 -8.09 15.58
N LEU A 352 3.49 -8.87 15.68
CA LEU A 352 3.47 -10.27 15.24
C LEU A 352 3.60 -10.35 13.71
N ALA A 353 4.27 -11.41 13.23
CA ALA A 353 4.39 -11.67 11.81
C ALA A 353 3.00 -11.85 11.17
N GLY A 354 2.77 -11.20 10.02
CA GLY A 354 1.49 -11.23 9.32
C GLY A 354 0.43 -10.25 9.84
N VAL A 355 0.70 -9.49 10.90
CA VAL A 355 -0.13 -8.36 11.32
C VAL A 355 0.27 -7.11 10.51
N PRO A 356 -0.62 -6.56 9.66
CA PRO A 356 -0.31 -5.43 8.79
C PRO A 356 -0.32 -4.10 9.56
N ASP A 357 0.44 -3.12 9.11
CA ASP A 357 0.46 -1.77 9.67
C ASP A 357 -0.78 -0.97 9.24
N PHE A 358 -1.30 -0.13 10.15
CA PHE A 358 -2.44 0.73 9.85
C PHE A 358 -1.98 1.91 8.97
N GLY A 359 -0.72 2.37 9.14
CA GLY A 359 -0.10 3.35 8.24
C GLY A 359 -0.06 2.88 6.77
N GLY A 360 -0.02 1.56 6.52
CA GLY A 360 -0.04 0.99 5.17
C GLY A 360 -1.35 1.22 4.38
N ILE A 361 -2.43 1.59 5.08
CA ILE A 361 -3.72 2.00 4.49
C ILE A 361 -4.04 3.48 4.77
N GLY A 362 -3.03 4.25 5.15
CA GLY A 362 -3.13 5.70 5.36
C GLY A 362 -3.71 6.13 6.71
N LEU A 363 -4.07 5.20 7.59
CA LEU A 363 -4.54 5.55 8.93
C LEU A 363 -3.39 5.96 9.84
N ARG A 364 -3.55 7.10 10.51
CA ARG A 364 -2.54 7.64 11.41
C ARG A 364 -3.16 8.44 12.56
N LEU A 365 -2.30 8.79 13.51
CA LEU A 365 -2.64 9.70 14.61
C LEU A 365 -3.24 11.02 14.08
N GLY A 366 -4.30 11.48 14.72
CA GLY A 366 -5.04 12.68 14.34
C GLY A 366 -6.11 12.47 13.25
N ASP A 367 -6.20 11.30 12.62
CA ASP A 367 -7.33 11.03 11.71
C ASP A 367 -8.64 10.96 12.49
N ILE A 368 -9.72 11.42 11.85
CA ILE A 368 -11.05 11.59 12.41
C ILE A 368 -11.94 10.46 11.92
N GLY A 369 -12.78 9.95 12.82
CA GLY A 369 -13.79 8.96 12.51
C GLY A 369 -15.10 9.20 13.23
N ILE A 370 -16.05 8.32 12.98
CA ILE A 370 -17.31 8.22 13.69
C ILE A 370 -17.56 6.77 14.09
N ALA A 371 -17.93 6.54 15.34
CA ALA A 371 -18.28 5.23 15.85
C ALA A 371 -19.79 5.12 16.06
N PHE A 372 -20.30 3.90 15.97
CA PHE A 372 -21.71 3.56 16.14
C PHE A 372 -21.88 2.41 17.12
N TRP A 373 -22.80 2.61 18.06
CA TRP A 373 -23.26 1.57 18.96
C TRP A 373 -24.76 1.72 19.19
N LYS A 374 -25.52 0.70 18.79
CA LYS A 374 -27.00 0.71 18.87
C LYS A 374 -27.57 1.98 18.22
N ASN A 375 -28.20 2.85 19.01
CA ASN A 375 -28.86 4.06 18.53
C ASN A 375 -27.96 5.30 18.56
N ALA A 376 -26.77 5.19 19.15
CA ALA A 376 -25.85 6.30 19.38
C ALA A 376 -24.70 6.30 18.36
N SER A 377 -24.10 7.48 18.19
CA SER A 377 -22.88 7.68 17.42
C SER A 377 -22.01 8.76 18.05
N ALA A 378 -20.71 8.63 17.93
CA ALA A 378 -19.75 9.59 18.45
C ALA A 378 -18.65 9.87 17.41
N VAL A 379 -18.39 11.14 17.09
CA VAL A 379 -17.19 11.51 16.35
C VAL A 379 -15.99 11.39 17.27
N PHE A 380 -14.86 10.97 16.72
CA PHE A 380 -13.62 10.82 17.46
C PHE A 380 -12.42 11.19 16.59
N VAL A 381 -11.30 11.46 17.24
CA VAL A 381 -9.97 11.54 16.61
C VAL A 381 -9.13 10.35 17.07
N TYR A 382 -8.21 9.82 16.25
CA TYR A 382 -7.18 8.94 16.78
C TYR A 382 -6.22 9.75 17.66
N GLY A 383 -6.47 9.68 18.96
CA GLY A 383 -5.80 10.48 19.98
C GLY A 383 -4.63 9.76 20.63
N ASP A 384 -4.59 8.43 20.55
CA ASP A 384 -3.52 7.66 21.17
C ASP A 384 -3.01 6.49 20.34
N LYS A 385 -1.84 5.98 20.76
CA LYS A 385 -1.22 4.77 20.25
C LYS A 385 -1.20 3.69 21.32
N GLY A 386 -1.75 2.54 20.96
CA GLY A 386 -1.84 1.38 21.83
C GLY A 386 -0.94 0.24 21.38
N PRO A 387 -1.06 -0.92 22.05
CA PRO A 387 -0.23 -2.09 21.77
C PRO A 387 -0.26 -2.51 20.29
N PRO A 388 0.88 -2.97 19.72
CA PRO A 388 1.02 -3.18 18.27
C PRO A 388 0.12 -4.27 17.66
N ASN A 389 -0.49 -5.12 18.48
CA ASN A 389 -1.27 -6.29 18.05
C ASN A 389 -2.74 -6.24 18.48
N ALA A 390 -3.20 -5.12 19.04
CA ALA A 390 -4.56 -4.93 19.53
C ALA A 390 -5.18 -3.65 18.95
N VAL A 391 -6.51 -3.64 18.82
CA VAL A 391 -7.27 -2.46 18.38
C VAL A 391 -8.63 -2.43 19.07
N GLY A 392 -9.23 -1.25 19.09
CA GLY A 392 -10.58 -1.05 19.60
C GLY A 392 -10.59 -0.60 21.04
N GLU A 393 -9.74 0.35 21.38
CA GLU A 393 -9.83 1.14 22.61
C GLU A 393 -10.34 2.54 22.26
N GLY A 394 -11.06 3.16 23.19
CA GLY A 394 -11.62 4.50 23.04
C GLY A 394 -11.85 5.18 24.38
N SER A 395 -11.86 6.51 24.35
CA SER A 395 -11.87 7.31 25.57
C SER A 395 -13.15 7.18 26.39
N ILE A 396 -13.06 7.48 27.69
CA ILE A 396 -14.22 7.57 28.61
C ILE A 396 -15.35 8.42 28.00
N LYS A 397 -14.99 9.58 27.42
CA LYS A 397 -15.95 10.48 26.77
C LYS A 397 -16.66 9.82 25.59
N MET A 398 -15.93 9.07 24.78
CA MET A 398 -16.50 8.38 23.64
C MET A 398 -17.45 7.27 24.08
N ALA A 399 -17.11 6.52 25.14
CA ALA A 399 -17.99 5.53 25.76
C ALA A 399 -19.30 6.14 26.26
N ASP A 400 -19.22 7.27 26.99
CA ASP A 400 -20.40 8.03 27.46
C ASP A 400 -21.33 8.43 26.31
N LEU A 401 -20.76 8.96 25.21
CA LEU A 401 -21.53 9.38 24.03
C LEU A 401 -22.20 8.20 23.33
N LEU A 402 -21.58 7.03 23.34
CA LEU A 402 -22.13 5.79 22.77
C LEU A 402 -23.11 5.08 23.73
N GLY A 403 -23.21 5.51 24.99
CA GLY A 403 -24.00 4.84 26.02
C GLY A 403 -23.44 3.47 26.39
N ILE A 404 -22.12 3.33 26.33
CA ILE A 404 -21.35 2.18 26.84
C ILE A 404 -20.92 2.52 28.26
N ASP A 405 -20.83 1.52 29.14
CA ASP A 405 -20.29 1.73 30.49
C ASP A 405 -18.86 2.28 30.37
N SER A 406 -18.67 3.50 30.86
CA SER A 406 -17.44 4.29 30.73
C SER A 406 -16.52 4.18 31.94
N ASP A 407 -16.84 3.29 32.90
CA ASP A 407 -15.93 2.96 34.00
C ASP A 407 -14.62 2.40 33.44
N PRO A 408 -13.47 3.08 33.60
CA PRO A 408 -12.22 2.61 33.04
C PRO A 408 -11.73 1.29 33.68
N ARG A 409 -12.32 0.84 34.80
CA ARG A 409 -11.98 -0.44 35.43
C ARG A 409 -12.73 -1.64 34.86
N ASN A 410 -14.00 -1.46 34.51
CA ASN A 410 -14.92 -2.57 34.23
C ASN A 410 -15.82 -2.34 33.00
N GLY A 411 -15.78 -1.14 32.43
CA GLY A 411 -16.58 -0.73 31.30
C GLY A 411 -16.06 -1.27 29.97
N GLY A 412 -16.72 -0.85 28.89
CA GLY A 412 -16.44 -1.36 27.55
C GLY A 412 -16.82 -2.83 27.37
N PHE A 413 -16.20 -3.49 26.38
CA PHE A 413 -16.36 -4.93 26.17
C PHE A 413 -14.99 -5.62 26.01
N ASN A 414 -14.90 -6.87 26.49
CA ASN A 414 -13.73 -7.71 26.26
C ASN A 414 -13.93 -8.64 25.04
N ASP A 415 -12.89 -9.40 24.66
CA ASP A 415 -12.94 -10.31 23.50
C ASP A 415 -14.05 -11.38 23.65
N ARG A 416 -14.32 -11.83 24.87
CA ARG A 416 -15.36 -12.82 25.14
C ARG A 416 -16.74 -12.22 24.90
N ASP A 417 -17.01 -11.02 25.42
CA ASP A 417 -18.28 -10.32 25.22
C ASP A 417 -18.54 -10.10 23.73
N LEU A 418 -17.51 -9.65 23.01
CA LEU A 418 -17.56 -9.44 21.55
C LEU A 418 -17.98 -10.72 20.80
N HIS A 419 -17.38 -11.86 21.15
CA HIS A 419 -17.72 -13.16 20.54
C HIS A 419 -19.10 -13.69 20.96
N GLU A 420 -19.49 -13.53 22.22
CA GLU A 420 -20.80 -13.98 22.74
C GLU A 420 -21.95 -13.15 22.17
N MET A 421 -21.79 -11.82 22.10
CA MET A 421 -22.77 -10.93 21.47
C MET A 421 -22.81 -11.10 19.95
N GLY A 422 -21.68 -11.50 19.36
CA GLY A 422 -21.47 -11.51 17.92
C GLY A 422 -21.59 -10.11 17.30
N ARG A 423 -21.34 -9.06 18.08
CA ARG A 423 -21.39 -7.66 17.63
C ARG A 423 -20.52 -6.78 18.52
N GLY A 424 -20.03 -5.68 17.98
CA GLY A 424 -19.14 -4.72 18.62
C GLY A 424 -19.27 -3.32 18.03
N VAL A 425 -18.51 -2.36 18.52
CA VAL A 425 -18.64 -0.96 18.08
C VAL A 425 -18.12 -0.82 16.66
N THR A 426 -18.97 -0.31 15.76
CA THR A 426 -18.62 -0.10 14.35
C THR A 426 -17.94 1.25 14.20
N HIS A 427 -16.73 1.26 13.67
CA HIS A 427 -15.95 2.48 13.41
C HIS A 427 -15.94 2.76 11.92
N ILE A 428 -16.04 4.04 11.56
CA ILE A 428 -15.73 4.56 10.23
C ILE A 428 -14.68 5.63 10.40
N VAL A 429 -13.51 5.45 9.81
CA VAL A 429 -12.41 6.42 9.90
C VAL A 429 -12.09 6.96 8.53
N PHE A 430 -11.71 8.23 8.45
CA PHE A 430 -11.39 8.92 7.22
C PHE A 430 -9.89 9.21 7.17
N PRO A 431 -9.07 8.34 6.54
CA PRO A 431 -7.65 8.61 6.35
C PRO A 431 -7.41 9.99 5.76
N GLY A 432 -6.32 10.65 6.19
CA GLY A 432 -5.89 11.95 5.66
C GLY A 432 -6.65 13.13 6.25
N SER A 433 -7.61 12.89 7.12
CA SER A 433 -8.30 13.96 7.85
C SER A 433 -7.43 14.60 8.92
N SER A 434 -6.34 13.95 9.35
CA SER A 434 -5.37 14.51 10.31
C SER A 434 -4.75 15.83 9.84
N ASP A 435 -4.80 16.86 10.71
CA ASP A 435 -4.06 18.12 10.52
C ASP A 435 -2.63 18.06 11.07
N VAL A 436 -2.23 16.90 11.60
CA VAL A 436 -0.91 16.70 12.16
C VAL A 436 0.07 16.41 11.02
N PRO A 437 1.16 17.21 10.87
CA PRO A 437 2.20 16.90 9.89
C PRO A 437 2.83 15.53 10.17
N LEU A 438 3.30 14.85 9.12
CA LEU A 438 3.97 13.55 9.27
C LEU A 438 5.16 13.65 10.24
N GLY A 439 5.28 12.65 11.13
CA GLY A 439 6.30 12.62 12.19
C GLY A 439 6.11 13.66 13.31
N LYS A 440 4.97 14.36 13.35
CA LYS A 440 4.58 15.26 14.44
C LYS A 440 3.39 14.68 15.20
N ILE A 441 3.10 15.28 16.36
CA ILE A 441 2.07 14.80 17.30
C ILE A 441 1.13 15.89 17.79
N LYS A 442 1.20 17.11 17.24
CA LYS A 442 0.42 18.25 17.73
C LYS A 442 -0.70 18.59 16.76
N THR A 443 -1.95 18.48 17.20
CA THR A 443 -3.12 18.99 16.46
C THR A 443 -3.35 20.46 16.76
N GLN A 444 -3.82 21.19 15.75
CA GLN A 444 -4.32 22.55 15.86
C GLN A 444 -5.84 22.59 16.03
N ARG A 445 -6.53 21.44 15.91
CA ARG A 445 -7.99 21.36 16.04
C ARG A 445 -8.41 21.18 17.49
N ASN A 446 -9.42 21.94 17.89
CA ASN A 446 -10.14 21.71 19.14
C ASN A 446 -11.27 20.67 18.96
N PRO A 447 -11.88 20.17 20.06
CA PRO A 447 -12.95 19.17 20.00
C PRO A 447 -14.14 19.56 19.12
N ALA A 448 -14.55 20.83 19.12
CA ALA A 448 -15.68 21.29 18.31
C ALA A 448 -15.37 21.27 16.80
N GLN A 449 -14.12 21.56 16.42
CA GLN A 449 -13.66 21.45 15.03
C GLN A 449 -13.57 19.99 14.59
N ILE A 450 -13.11 19.09 15.46
CA ILE A 450 -13.08 17.64 15.21
C ILE A 450 -14.50 17.11 14.99
N GLU A 451 -15.43 17.42 15.91
CA GLU A 451 -16.84 17.03 15.80
C GLU A 451 -17.45 17.50 14.47
N LYS A 452 -17.30 18.79 14.16
CA LYS A 452 -17.84 19.38 12.92
C LYS A 452 -17.26 18.72 11.67
N LEU A 453 -15.96 18.47 11.65
CA LEU A 453 -15.30 17.85 10.51
C LEU A 453 -15.72 16.39 10.36
N GLY A 454 -15.75 15.61 11.45
CA GLY A 454 -16.19 14.21 11.40
C GLY A 454 -17.62 14.05 10.92
N GLN A 455 -18.54 14.90 11.39
CA GLN A 455 -19.92 14.94 10.89
C GLN A 455 -19.98 15.27 9.39
N ALA A 456 -19.20 16.27 8.95
CA ALA A 456 -19.15 16.66 7.54
C ALA A 456 -18.59 15.54 6.65
N LEU A 457 -17.53 14.86 7.10
CA LEU A 457 -16.92 13.73 6.39
C LEU A 457 -17.87 12.54 6.31
N PHE A 458 -18.55 12.20 7.40
CA PHE A 458 -19.55 11.13 7.38
C PHE A 458 -20.74 11.46 6.48
N ALA A 459 -21.25 12.69 6.53
CA ALA A 459 -22.31 13.14 5.63
C ALA A 459 -21.87 13.12 4.16
N LYS A 460 -20.59 13.39 3.88
CA LYS A 460 -20.01 13.31 2.53
C LYS A 460 -19.82 11.86 2.09
N PHE A 461 -19.38 10.99 2.98
CA PHE A 461 -19.26 9.55 2.76
C PHE A 461 -20.60 8.90 2.39
N CYS A 462 -21.71 9.35 2.98
CA CYS A 462 -23.06 8.84 2.68
C CYS A 462 -23.69 9.45 1.41
N LYS A 463 -22.96 10.26 0.63
CA LYS A 463 -23.46 10.93 -0.61
C LYS A 463 -22.67 10.51 -1.85
N GLN A 464 -21.94 9.40 -1.78
CA GLN A 464 -20.87 9.01 -2.70
C GLN A 464 -21.33 8.23 -3.93
#